data_AF-A0A7S0Y7J0-F1
#
_entry.id   AF-A0A7S0Y7J0-F1
#
_cell.length_a   1.000
_cell.length_b   1.000
_cell.length_c   1.000
_cell.angle_alpha   90.00
_cell.angle_beta   90.00
_cell.angle_gamma   90.00
#
_symmetry.space_group_name_H-M   'P 1'
#
loop_
_entity.id
_entity.type
_entity.pdbx_description
1 polymer ?
#
loop_
_entity_poly.entity_id
_entity_poly.type
_entity_poly.pdbx_seq_one_letter_code
_entity_poly.pdbx_strand_id
1 'polypeptide(L)'
;PSQTWVKCPERMSLMSALERNGQTFSFRLAVDDLPPGVHYATIDGIDSNDAARGPLFRLPVTVVKPHSAVVDASNPTKSLNDDEAITLRENGIDFSMSYKLDAGAPNRRFLEVPSIAEWVTFKIKSSNASPSETSPSRVLIHAIPFVRGDIPNTEIQLKRLIQVNEGYEKEFSMEVKG
;
A
#
# COMPACT_ATOMS: atom_id res chain seq x y z
N PRO A 1 -6.51 16.24 -13.45
CA PRO A 1 -5.98 15.29 -12.44
C PRO A 1 -4.50 15.00 -12.74
N SER A 2 -3.69 14.67 -11.74
CA SER A 2 -2.25 14.43 -11.95
C SER A 2 -1.89 13.05 -12.51
N GLN A 3 -2.85 12.11 -12.53
CA GLN A 3 -2.66 10.76 -13.07
C GLN A 3 -3.82 10.35 -13.99
N THR A 4 -3.54 9.49 -14.97
CA THR A 4 -4.48 9.09 -16.03
C THR A 4 -5.57 8.13 -15.55
N TRP A 5 -5.33 7.37 -14.48
CA TRP A 5 -6.29 6.47 -13.84
C TRP A 5 -7.34 7.21 -13.00
N VAL A 6 -7.24 8.54 -12.86
CA VAL A 6 -8.27 9.40 -12.28
C VAL A 6 -9.01 10.13 -13.39
N LYS A 7 -10.33 9.98 -13.45
CA LYS A 7 -11.20 10.70 -14.38
C LYS A 7 -12.12 11.65 -13.61
N CYS A 8 -12.06 12.94 -13.89
CA CYS A 8 -12.92 13.95 -13.27
C CYS A 8 -13.43 14.94 -14.34
N PRO A 9 -14.49 15.70 -14.05
CA PRO A 9 -14.94 16.79 -14.91
C PRO A 9 -13.82 17.81 -15.14
N GLU A 10 -13.76 18.38 -16.34
CA GLU A 10 -12.80 19.42 -16.69
C GLU A 10 -13.14 20.79 -16.09
N ARG A 11 -14.43 21.03 -15.83
CA ARG A 11 -14.94 22.28 -15.29
C ARG A 11 -16.04 22.01 -14.28
N MET A 12 -16.09 22.85 -13.25
CA MET A 12 -17.20 22.96 -12.32
C MET A 12 -17.45 24.44 -12.04
N SER A 13 -18.71 24.84 -11.88
CA SER A 13 -19.07 26.20 -11.50
C SER A 13 -19.47 26.20 -10.03
N LEU A 14 -18.65 26.83 -9.19
CA LEU A 14 -18.91 26.99 -7.76
C LEU A 14 -19.84 28.18 -7.51
N MET A 15 -21.14 27.94 -7.40
CA MET A 15 -22.11 28.93 -6.92
C MET A 15 -22.15 29.04 -5.38
N SER A 16 -22.84 30.06 -4.85
CA SER A 16 -22.98 30.25 -3.39
C SER A 16 -23.56 29.00 -2.70
N ALA A 17 -22.83 28.46 -1.72
CA ALA A 17 -23.25 27.27 -0.98
C ALA A 17 -24.53 27.49 -0.14
N LEU A 18 -24.86 28.76 0.15
CA LEU A 18 -26.07 29.17 0.87
C LEU A 18 -27.37 28.89 0.08
N GLU A 19 -27.30 28.85 -1.25
CA GLU A 19 -28.48 28.72 -2.11
C GLU A 19 -28.80 27.25 -2.48
N ARG A 20 -27.83 26.34 -2.34
CA ARG A 20 -27.93 24.96 -2.86
C ARG A 20 -27.55 23.84 -1.88
N ASN A 21 -27.30 24.17 -0.61
CA ASN A 21 -26.92 23.19 0.42
C ASN A 21 -25.65 22.39 0.04
N GLY A 22 -24.65 23.09 -0.49
CA GLY A 22 -23.39 22.51 -0.99
C GLY A 22 -23.43 22.14 -2.48
N GLN A 23 -22.27 21.83 -3.04
CA GLN A 23 -22.11 21.36 -4.41
C GLN A 23 -21.20 20.14 -4.43
N THR A 24 -21.54 19.18 -5.29
CA THR A 24 -20.82 17.93 -5.43
C THR A 24 -20.30 17.78 -6.85
N PHE A 25 -19.14 17.16 -7.00
CA PHE A 25 -18.69 16.61 -8.27
C PHE A 25 -18.30 15.15 -8.07
N SER A 26 -18.42 14.35 -9.11
CA SER A 26 -18.03 12.95 -9.09
C SER A 26 -16.75 12.76 -9.90
N PHE A 27 -15.89 11.87 -9.45
CA PHE A 27 -14.74 11.39 -10.22
C PHE A 27 -14.75 9.85 -10.21
N ARG A 28 -14.06 9.25 -11.16
CA ARG A 28 -13.94 7.80 -11.32
C ARG A 28 -12.47 7.39 -11.25
N LEU A 29 -12.23 6.20 -10.73
CA LEU A 29 -10.91 5.59 -10.64
C LEU A 29 -10.89 4.35 -11.54
N ALA A 30 -9.95 4.28 -12.47
CA ALA A 30 -9.68 3.12 -13.31
C ALA A 30 -8.45 2.39 -12.74
N VAL A 31 -8.68 1.47 -11.79
CA VAL A 31 -7.62 0.86 -10.97
C VAL A 31 -7.22 -0.55 -11.41
N ASP A 32 -7.92 -1.10 -12.41
CA ASP A 32 -7.76 -2.49 -12.84
C ASP A 32 -6.33 -2.80 -13.30
N ASP A 33 -5.74 -1.89 -14.07
CA ASP A 33 -4.39 -2.04 -14.63
C ASP A 33 -3.27 -1.52 -13.72
N LEU A 34 -3.59 -1.01 -12.53
CA LEU A 34 -2.56 -0.58 -11.59
C LEU A 34 -1.77 -1.81 -11.09
N PRO A 35 -0.43 -1.75 -10.98
CA PRO A 35 0.31 -2.81 -10.31
C PRO A 35 0.04 -2.80 -8.79
N PRO A 36 0.32 -3.90 -8.07
CA PRO A 36 0.33 -3.88 -6.61
C PRO A 36 1.21 -2.77 -6.03
N GLY A 37 0.79 -2.20 -4.92
CA GLY A 37 1.50 -1.08 -4.27
C GLY A 37 0.61 0.09 -3.92
N VAL A 38 1.24 1.24 -3.70
CA VAL A 38 0.57 2.50 -3.38
C VAL A 38 0.69 3.47 -4.56
N HIS A 39 -0.44 4.07 -4.93
CA HIS A 39 -0.58 4.99 -6.04
C HIS A 39 -1.14 6.31 -5.53
N TYR A 40 -0.56 7.42 -5.96
CA TYR A 40 -0.96 8.75 -5.51
C TYR A 40 -1.30 9.63 -6.71
N ALA A 41 -2.41 10.35 -6.59
CA ALA A 41 -2.86 11.34 -7.54
C ALA A 41 -3.49 12.53 -6.82
N THR A 42 -3.70 13.61 -7.56
CA THR A 42 -4.39 14.81 -7.08
C THR A 42 -5.41 15.26 -8.11
N ILE A 43 -6.53 15.78 -7.61
CA ILE A 43 -7.50 16.54 -8.40
C ILE A 43 -7.39 17.99 -7.92
N ASP A 44 -6.84 18.83 -8.78
CA ASP A 44 -6.57 20.23 -8.50
C ASP A 44 -7.72 21.08 -9.07
N GLY A 45 -8.37 21.87 -8.22
CA GLY A 45 -9.33 22.88 -8.65
C GLY A 45 -8.62 24.19 -8.89
N ILE A 46 -8.62 24.67 -10.13
CA ILE A 46 -7.94 25.91 -10.54
C ILE A 46 -8.94 26.99 -10.92
N ASP A 47 -8.53 28.25 -10.82
CA ASP A 47 -9.32 29.36 -11.35
C ASP A 47 -9.36 29.28 -12.89
N SER A 48 -10.55 29.31 -13.47
CA SER A 48 -10.72 29.22 -14.93
C SER A 48 -10.20 30.46 -15.66
N ASN A 49 -10.07 31.59 -14.97
CA ASN A 49 -9.64 32.87 -15.54
C ASN A 49 -8.16 33.17 -15.23
N ASP A 50 -7.57 32.51 -14.23
CA ASP A 50 -6.17 32.71 -13.83
C ASP A 50 -5.53 31.41 -13.35
N ALA A 51 -5.06 30.60 -14.30
CA ALA A 51 -4.35 29.37 -13.99
C ALA A 51 -2.97 29.60 -13.33
N ALA A 52 -2.37 30.79 -13.49
CA ALA A 52 -1.04 31.10 -12.94
C ALA A 52 -1.07 31.24 -11.42
N ARG A 53 -2.24 31.52 -10.84
CA ARG A 53 -2.49 31.51 -9.39
C ARG A 53 -2.29 30.14 -8.75
N GLY A 54 -2.35 29.06 -9.53
CA GLY A 54 -2.24 27.69 -9.05
C GLY A 54 -3.56 27.13 -8.48
N PRO A 55 -3.50 25.98 -7.79
CA PRO A 55 -4.69 25.30 -7.29
C PRO A 55 -5.33 26.08 -6.13
N LEU A 56 -6.62 26.40 -6.29
CA LEU A 56 -7.49 26.94 -5.23
C LEU A 56 -7.76 25.87 -4.16
N PHE A 57 -7.88 24.61 -4.59
CA PHE A 57 -7.92 23.45 -3.70
C PHE A 57 -7.27 22.24 -4.38
N ARG A 58 -6.91 21.26 -3.55
CA ARG A 58 -6.34 19.99 -3.99
C ARG A 58 -7.00 18.85 -3.23
N LEU A 59 -7.60 17.93 -3.96
CA LEU A 59 -8.13 16.69 -3.42
C LEU A 59 -7.07 15.58 -3.60
N PRO A 60 -6.41 15.13 -2.53
CA PRO A 60 -5.47 14.01 -2.60
C PRO A 60 -6.24 12.70 -2.77
N VAL A 61 -5.78 11.86 -3.70
CA VAL A 61 -6.32 10.53 -3.97
C VAL A 61 -5.19 9.52 -3.80
N THR A 62 -5.33 8.64 -2.82
CA THR A 62 -4.40 7.53 -2.59
C THR A 62 -5.13 6.22 -2.81
N VAL A 63 -4.61 5.38 -3.70
CA VAL A 63 -5.10 4.02 -3.95
C VAL A 63 -4.04 3.03 -3.50
N VAL A 64 -4.44 2.06 -2.70
CA VAL A 64 -3.59 0.92 -2.33
C VAL A 64 -4.13 -0.31 -3.03
N LYS A 65 -3.31 -0.95 -3.86
CA LYS A 65 -3.62 -2.24 -4.47
C LYS A 65 -2.84 -3.34 -3.74
N PRO A 66 -3.52 -4.30 -3.07
CA PRO A 66 -2.86 -5.38 -2.35
C PRO A 66 -1.96 -6.23 -3.26
N HIS A 67 -0.85 -6.72 -2.74
CA HIS A 67 0.03 -7.70 -3.39
C HIS A 67 -0.63 -9.08 -3.44
N SER A 68 -1.49 -9.39 -2.47
CA SER A 68 -2.31 -10.60 -2.48
C SER A 68 -3.28 -10.67 -3.67
N ALA A 69 -3.63 -9.53 -4.29
CA ALA A 69 -4.63 -9.47 -5.37
C ALA A 69 -4.12 -9.98 -6.73
N VAL A 70 -2.84 -10.34 -6.86
CA VAL A 70 -2.26 -10.83 -8.14
C VAL A 70 -1.91 -12.32 -8.14
N VAL A 71 -2.31 -13.03 -7.09
CA VAL A 71 -2.15 -14.48 -6.96
C VAL A 71 -3.48 -15.11 -6.53
N ASP A 72 -3.72 -16.32 -6.98
CA ASP A 72 -4.90 -17.11 -6.61
C ASP A 72 -4.58 -18.61 -6.67
N ALA A 73 -5.55 -19.47 -6.36
CA ALA A 73 -5.33 -20.92 -6.38
C ALA A 73 -4.99 -21.49 -7.77
N SER A 74 -5.35 -20.80 -8.86
CA SER A 74 -5.03 -21.19 -10.23
C SER A 74 -3.66 -20.66 -10.69
N ASN A 75 -3.26 -19.50 -10.17
CA ASN A 75 -1.99 -18.83 -10.45
C ASN A 75 -1.32 -18.46 -9.11
N PRO A 76 -0.75 -19.44 -8.38
CA PRO A 76 -0.30 -19.24 -7.01
C PRO A 76 0.95 -18.37 -6.94
N THR A 77 1.77 -18.31 -7.99
CA THR A 77 3.05 -17.57 -8.00
C THR A 77 3.05 -16.49 -9.06
N LYS A 78 3.45 -15.26 -8.66
CA LYS A 78 3.64 -14.13 -9.56
C LYS A 78 4.97 -13.43 -9.26
N SER A 79 5.81 -13.28 -10.30
CA SER A 79 6.96 -12.37 -10.25
C SER A 79 6.46 -10.94 -10.47
N LEU A 80 6.80 -10.04 -9.54
CA LEU A 80 6.45 -8.61 -9.59
C LEU A 80 7.53 -7.80 -10.29
N ASN A 81 8.80 -8.20 -10.11
CA ASN A 81 9.97 -7.70 -10.82
C ASN A 81 11.08 -8.77 -10.75
N ASP A 82 12.30 -8.42 -11.17
CA ASP A 82 13.45 -9.35 -11.21
C ASP A 82 13.87 -9.84 -9.81
N ASP A 83 13.64 -9.04 -8.77
CA ASP A 83 14.06 -9.32 -7.39
C ASP A 83 12.88 -9.74 -6.48
N GLU A 84 11.65 -9.71 -6.99
CA GLU A 84 10.45 -9.85 -6.18
C GLU A 84 9.44 -10.83 -6.76
N ALA A 85 9.02 -11.77 -5.91
CA ALA A 85 7.94 -12.70 -6.18
C ALA A 85 7.04 -12.85 -4.96
N ILE A 86 5.75 -13.07 -5.23
CA ILE A 86 4.76 -13.48 -4.25
C ILE A 86 4.23 -14.86 -4.62
N THR A 87 4.04 -15.71 -3.62
CA THR A 87 3.49 -17.06 -3.76
C THR A 87 2.42 -17.29 -2.70
N LEU A 88 1.20 -17.61 -3.14
CA LEU A 88 0.16 -18.17 -2.30
C LEU A 88 0.48 -19.64 -2.03
N ARG A 89 0.52 -20.03 -0.76
CA ARG A 89 0.78 -21.42 -0.37
C ARG A 89 -0.45 -22.28 -0.61
N GLU A 90 -0.24 -23.60 -0.61
CA GLU A 90 -1.27 -24.61 -0.86
C GLU A 90 -2.48 -24.53 0.08
N ASN A 91 -2.30 -23.97 1.30
CA ASN A 91 -3.40 -23.76 2.24
C ASN A 91 -4.35 -22.61 1.84
N GLY A 92 -4.03 -21.86 0.78
CA GLY A 92 -4.87 -20.77 0.26
C GLY A 92 -4.95 -19.54 1.16
N ILE A 93 -4.14 -19.46 2.22
CA ILE A 93 -4.16 -18.37 3.21
C ILE A 93 -2.79 -17.74 3.37
N ASP A 94 -1.74 -18.56 3.43
CA ASP A 94 -0.40 -18.05 3.68
C ASP A 94 0.26 -17.52 2.41
N PHE A 95 0.94 -16.39 2.55
CA PHE A 95 1.77 -15.82 1.48
C PHE A 95 3.26 -15.99 1.82
N SER A 96 4.06 -16.32 0.81
CA SER A 96 5.51 -16.24 0.85
C SER A 96 5.96 -15.16 -0.13
N MET A 97 6.83 -14.26 0.33
CA MET A 97 7.36 -13.17 -0.50
C MET A 97 8.89 -13.14 -0.39
N SER A 98 9.56 -12.96 -1.53
CA SER A 98 10.98 -12.63 -1.58
C SER A 98 11.12 -11.24 -2.17
N TYR A 99 12.00 -10.42 -1.60
CA TYR A 99 12.30 -9.09 -2.13
C TYR A 99 13.68 -8.64 -1.67
N LYS A 100 14.29 -7.76 -2.46
CA LYS A 100 15.55 -7.12 -2.12
C LYS A 100 15.32 -5.92 -1.20
N LEU A 101 16.22 -5.76 -0.24
CA LEU A 101 16.25 -4.58 0.65
C LEU A 101 17.43 -3.70 0.26
N ASP A 102 17.13 -2.48 -0.18
CA ASP A 102 18.14 -1.45 -0.43
C ASP A 102 18.33 -0.56 0.81
N ALA A 103 19.58 -0.14 1.05
CA ALA A 103 19.90 0.72 2.18
C ALA A 103 19.17 2.07 2.07
N GLY A 104 18.48 2.46 3.14
CA GLY A 104 17.77 3.74 3.21
C GLY A 104 16.43 3.79 2.45
N ALA A 105 16.05 2.74 1.72
CA ALA A 105 14.80 2.69 0.98
C ALA A 105 13.74 1.87 1.73
N PRO A 106 12.55 2.44 2.04
CA PRO A 106 11.47 1.67 2.63
C PRO A 106 10.87 0.71 1.62
N ASN A 107 10.77 -0.57 1.99
CA ASN A 107 10.03 -1.58 1.25
C ASN A 107 8.68 -1.83 1.92
N ARG A 108 7.60 -1.51 1.21
CA ARG A 108 6.22 -1.66 1.72
C ARG A 108 5.51 -2.75 0.95
N ARG A 109 4.84 -3.66 1.66
CA ARG A 109 3.98 -4.69 1.09
C ARG A 109 2.61 -4.54 1.71
N PHE A 110 1.59 -4.64 0.87
CA PHE A 110 0.18 -4.50 1.26
C PHE A 110 -0.47 -5.84 1.05
N LEU A 111 -1.04 -6.41 2.11
CA LEU A 111 -1.70 -7.71 2.07
C LEU A 111 -3.12 -7.54 2.54
N GLU A 112 -4.05 -8.19 1.85
CA GLU A 112 -5.43 -8.29 2.31
C GLU A 112 -5.50 -9.31 3.45
N VAL A 113 -6.14 -8.91 4.55
CA VAL A 113 -6.35 -9.78 5.69
C VAL A 113 -7.60 -10.63 5.43
N PRO A 114 -7.52 -11.96 5.55
CA PRO A 114 -8.71 -12.81 5.42
C PRO A 114 -9.80 -12.42 6.43
N SER A 115 -11.07 -12.50 6.02
CA SER A 115 -12.21 -12.02 6.81
C SER A 115 -12.36 -12.65 8.21
N ILE A 116 -11.82 -13.84 8.41
CA ILE A 116 -11.90 -14.60 9.68
C ILE A 116 -10.64 -14.45 10.55
N ALA A 117 -9.63 -13.71 10.09
CA ALA A 117 -8.34 -13.61 10.78
C ALA A 117 -8.38 -12.55 11.88
N GLU A 118 -8.02 -12.96 13.11
CA GLU A 118 -7.84 -12.07 14.26
C GLU A 118 -6.36 -11.81 14.57
N TRP A 119 -5.47 -12.66 14.05
CA TRP A 119 -4.03 -12.57 14.25
C TRP A 119 -3.30 -12.90 12.95
N VAL A 120 -2.11 -12.31 12.79
CA VAL A 120 -1.18 -12.67 11.73
C VAL A 120 0.18 -12.94 12.34
N THR A 121 0.88 -13.92 11.77
CA THR A 121 2.27 -14.21 12.07
C THR A 121 3.09 -13.99 10.82
N PHE A 122 4.15 -13.19 10.92
CA PHE A 122 5.10 -13.00 9.82
C PHE A 122 6.48 -13.52 10.23
N LYS A 123 7.06 -14.27 9.29
CA LYS A 123 8.35 -14.94 9.41
C LYS A 123 9.32 -14.31 8.43
N ILE A 124 10.46 -13.87 8.94
CA ILE A 124 11.46 -13.15 8.15
C ILE A 124 12.79 -13.88 8.29
N LYS A 125 13.40 -14.17 7.15
CA LYS A 125 14.74 -14.77 7.06
C LYS A 125 15.52 -14.11 5.92
N SER A 126 16.84 -14.00 6.08
CA SER A 126 17.71 -13.68 4.95
C SER A 126 17.78 -14.89 4.01
N SER A 127 17.60 -14.66 2.71
CA SER A 127 17.88 -15.65 1.67
C SER A 127 19.30 -15.58 1.13
N ASN A 128 20.04 -14.51 1.43
CA ASN A 128 21.40 -14.33 0.94
C ASN A 128 22.39 -14.96 1.93
N ALA A 129 23.19 -15.91 1.42
CA ALA A 129 24.23 -16.61 2.16
C ALA A 129 25.58 -15.84 2.25
N SER A 130 25.71 -14.78 1.44
CA SER A 130 26.90 -13.91 1.44
C SER A 130 26.44 -12.45 1.37
N PRO A 131 26.04 -11.87 2.50
CA PRO A 131 25.66 -10.45 2.53
C PRO A 131 26.84 -9.58 2.05
N SER A 132 26.58 -8.70 1.08
CA SER A 132 27.52 -7.66 0.67
C SER A 132 27.76 -6.66 1.81
N GLU A 133 28.82 -5.85 1.74
CA GLU A 133 29.03 -4.73 2.68
C GLU A 133 27.85 -3.75 2.73
N THR A 134 27.06 -3.68 1.65
CA THR A 134 25.86 -2.86 1.51
C THR A 134 24.58 -3.54 2.00
N SER A 135 24.65 -4.82 2.40
CA SER A 135 23.48 -5.56 2.87
C SER A 135 23.04 -5.04 4.25
N PRO A 136 21.73 -4.79 4.45
CA PRO A 136 21.25 -4.24 5.71
C PRO A 136 21.38 -5.28 6.83
N SER A 137 22.28 -5.01 7.77
CA SER A 137 22.44 -5.83 8.99
C SER A 137 21.31 -5.59 10.00
N ARG A 138 20.65 -4.43 9.94
CA ARG A 138 19.53 -4.04 10.78
C ARG A 138 18.35 -3.58 9.95
N VAL A 139 17.18 -4.15 10.22
CA VAL A 139 15.93 -3.84 9.51
C VAL A 139 14.89 -3.39 10.52
N LEU A 140 14.24 -2.27 10.24
CA LEU A 140 13.07 -1.83 10.99
C LEU A 140 11.83 -2.46 10.35
N ILE A 141 11.17 -3.36 11.09
CA ILE A 141 9.86 -3.88 10.73
C ILE A 141 8.82 -2.93 11.29
N HIS A 142 7.92 -2.47 10.42
CA HIS A 142 6.77 -1.67 10.80
C HIS A 142 5.52 -2.23 10.11
N ALA A 143 4.77 -3.05 10.83
CA ALA A 143 3.50 -3.60 10.37
C ALA A 143 2.35 -2.78 10.96
N ILE A 144 1.43 -2.37 10.10
CA ILE A 144 0.29 -1.54 10.44
C ILE A 144 -0.96 -2.26 9.94
N PRO A 145 -1.81 -2.79 10.83
CA PRO A 145 -3.04 -3.42 10.43
C PRO A 145 -4.07 -2.33 10.12
N PHE A 146 -4.92 -2.57 9.14
CA PHE A 146 -6.05 -1.69 8.88
C PHE A 146 -7.21 -2.09 9.78
N VAL A 147 -7.46 -1.29 10.82
CA VAL A 147 -8.70 -1.32 11.58
C VAL A 147 -9.60 -0.23 11.05
N ARG A 148 -10.87 -0.55 10.81
CA ARG A 148 -11.87 0.28 10.11
C ARG A 148 -12.28 1.55 10.90
N GLY A 149 -11.32 2.37 11.31
CA GLY A 149 -11.52 3.59 12.08
C GLY A 149 -11.82 3.39 13.56
N ASP A 150 -11.95 2.15 14.04
CA ASP A 150 -12.31 1.85 15.43
C ASP A 150 -11.20 2.21 16.44
N ILE A 151 -9.92 2.11 16.03
CA ILE A 151 -8.76 2.24 16.92
C ILE A 151 -7.63 2.99 16.19
N PRO A 152 -6.89 3.89 16.85
CA PRO A 152 -5.68 4.49 16.29
C PRO A 152 -4.66 3.41 15.88
N ASN A 153 -3.97 3.63 14.76
CA ASN A 153 -2.95 2.68 14.27
C ASN A 153 -1.83 2.44 15.29
N THR A 154 -1.59 3.39 16.20
CA THR A 154 -0.55 3.30 17.23
C THR A 154 -0.77 2.22 18.27
N GLU A 155 -2.03 1.83 18.52
CA GLU A 155 -2.38 0.85 19.56
C GLU A 155 -2.10 -0.59 19.15
N ILE A 156 -2.14 -0.87 17.85
CA ILE A 156 -2.11 -2.25 17.30
C ILE A 156 -1.00 -2.45 16.26
N GLN A 157 -0.21 -1.42 15.96
CA GLN A 157 0.96 -1.57 15.09
C GLN A 157 2.06 -2.42 15.77
N LEU A 158 2.80 -3.16 14.96
CA LEU A 158 4.08 -3.73 15.38
C LEU A 158 5.22 -2.90 14.81
N LYS A 159 6.07 -2.36 15.68
CA LYS A 159 7.31 -1.68 15.29
C LYS A 159 8.50 -2.29 16.02
N ARG A 160 9.43 -2.90 15.29
CA ARG A 160 10.58 -3.62 15.86
C ARG A 160 11.83 -3.41 15.00
N LEU A 161 12.91 -2.96 15.61
CA LEU A 161 14.23 -2.96 14.99
C LEU A 161 14.87 -4.33 15.23
N ILE A 162 15.26 -5.02 14.17
CA ILE A 162 15.82 -6.36 14.24
C ILE A 162 17.19 -6.39 13.58
N GLN A 163 18.10 -7.18 14.12
CA GLN A 163 19.29 -7.60 13.39
C GLN A 163 18.94 -8.79 12.51
N VAL A 164 19.29 -8.74 11.23
CA VAL A 164 19.08 -9.87 10.31
C VAL A 164 20.34 -10.71 10.31
N ASN A 165 20.20 -11.98 10.69
CA ASN A 165 21.29 -12.95 10.68
C ASN A 165 20.99 -13.98 9.60
N GLU A 166 22.03 -14.45 8.93
CA GLU A 166 21.90 -15.52 7.95
C GLU A 166 21.41 -16.82 8.62
N GLY A 167 20.52 -17.54 7.94
CA GLY A 167 20.01 -18.83 8.38
C GLY A 167 19.06 -18.79 9.59
N TYR A 168 18.86 -17.64 10.23
CA TYR A 168 17.97 -17.51 11.38
C TYR A 168 16.63 -16.88 10.98
N GLU A 169 15.56 -17.64 11.14
CA GLU A 169 14.20 -17.14 10.95
C GLU A 169 13.72 -16.43 12.22
N LYS A 170 13.16 -15.23 12.05
CA LYS A 170 12.52 -14.48 13.12
C LYS A 170 11.02 -14.46 12.90
N GLU A 171 10.29 -14.76 13.95
CA GLU A 171 8.83 -14.81 13.96
C GLU A 171 8.27 -13.67 14.80
N PHE A 172 7.22 -13.03 14.31
CA PHE A 172 6.50 -11.98 15.00
C PHE A 172 5.01 -12.19 14.76
N SER A 173 4.20 -11.91 15.78
CA SER A 173 2.74 -11.99 15.70
C SER A 173 2.12 -10.68 16.15
N MET A 174 0.96 -10.37 15.60
CA MET A 174 0.16 -9.19 15.97
C MET A 174 -1.31 -9.38 15.62
N GLU A 175 -2.17 -8.60 16.27
CA GLU A 175 -3.60 -8.58 16.01
C GLU A 175 -3.90 -7.95 14.63
N VAL A 176 -4.89 -8.52 13.96
CA VAL A 176 -5.45 -8.01 12.71
C VAL A 176 -6.97 -8.12 12.76
N LYS A 177 -7.65 -7.49 11.80
CA LYS A 177 -9.10 -7.56 11.66
C LYS A 177 -9.46 -7.77 10.20
N GLY A 178 -10.12 -8.87 9.90
CA GLY A 178 -10.73 -9.19 8.60
C GLY A 178 -12.00 -8.39 8.28
#